data_AF-A0A9Q3EDQ9-F1
#
_entry.id   AF-A0A9Q3EDQ9-F1
#
_cell.length_a   1.000
_cell.length_b   1.000
_cell.length_c   1.000
_cell.angle_alpha   90.00
_cell.angle_beta   90.00
_cell.angle_gamma   90.00
#
_symmetry.space_group_name_H-M   'P 1'
#
loop_
_entity.id
_entity.type
_entity.pdbx_description
1 polymer ?
#
loop_
_entity_poly.entity_id
_entity_poly.type
_entity_poly.pdbx_seq_one_letter_code
_entity_poly.pdbx_strand_id
1 'polypeptide(L)'
;MYRSPELESQLEEPWLRDYKDNKFFLIDGPLYHREKHTSALTVVDRDHISLILKECHDFPYMGHMSEDRTKERVASTAWWPKWEQELSEYIDTCERCQKANRKHGKKYGLLQHIGEPKNP
;
A
#
# COMPACT_ATOMS: atom_id res chain seq x y z
N MET A 1 23.28 -10.90 15.30
CA MET A 1 22.62 -9.60 15.51
C MET A 1 22.23 -9.54 16.98
N TYR A 2 22.76 -8.55 17.71
CA TYR A 2 22.58 -8.44 19.16
C TYR A 2 21.19 -7.87 19.45
N ARG A 3 20.37 -8.62 20.18
CA ARG A 3 19.05 -8.17 20.64
C ARG A 3 19.24 -7.48 21.99
N SER A 4 18.75 -6.26 22.14
CA SER A 4 18.87 -5.51 23.39
C SER A 4 17.62 -5.74 24.25
N PRO A 5 17.73 -6.40 25.42
CA PRO A 5 16.58 -6.65 26.31
C PRO A 5 15.91 -5.36 26.79
N GLU A 6 16.65 -4.26 26.90
CA GLU A 6 16.10 -2.94 27.23
C GLU A 6 15.15 -2.43 26.15
N LEU A 7 15.47 -2.66 24.87
CA LEU A 7 14.60 -2.26 23.77
C LEU A 7 13.29 -3.06 23.76
N GLU A 8 13.34 -4.36 24.10
CA GLU A 8 12.11 -5.19 24.19
C GLU A 8 11.12 -4.64 25.23
N SER A 9 11.62 -4.09 26.34
CA SER A 9 10.77 -3.54 27.39
C SER A 9 10.13 -2.18 27.05
N GLN A 10 10.66 -1.50 26.03
CA GLN A 10 10.23 -0.17 25.61
C GLN A 10 9.33 -0.18 24.37
N LEU A 11 9.25 -1.32 23.67
CA LEU A 11 8.44 -1.45 22.47
C LEU A 11 7.02 -1.88 22.83
N GLU A 12 6.04 -1.15 22.29
CA GLU A 12 4.63 -1.52 22.35
C GLU A 12 4.22 -2.34 21.11
N GLU A 13 3.06 -3.01 21.19
CA GLU A 13 2.49 -3.64 19.99
C GLU A 13 2.08 -2.57 18.96
N PRO A 14 2.30 -2.83 17.65
CA PRO A 14 2.73 -4.10 17.06
C PRO A 14 4.25 -4.23 16.84
N TRP A 15 5.04 -3.23 17.25
CA TRP A 15 6.49 -3.21 17.08
C TRP A 15 7.19 -4.33 17.83
N LEU A 16 6.70 -4.64 19.04
CA LEU A 16 7.25 -5.67 19.90
C LEU A 16 7.24 -7.06 19.24
N ARG A 17 6.14 -7.42 18.56
CA ARG A 17 6.02 -8.69 17.84
C ARG A 17 7.06 -8.84 16.74
N ASP A 18 7.14 -7.86 15.84
CA ASP A 18 8.06 -7.92 14.70
C ASP A 18 9.54 -7.84 15.15
N TYR A 19 9.80 -7.16 16.27
CA TYR A 19 11.11 -7.17 16.93
C TYR A 19 11.49 -8.57 17.43
N LYS A 20 10.58 -9.27 18.12
CA LYS A 20 10.80 -10.64 18.59
C LYS A 20 11.04 -11.62 17.44
N ASP A 21 10.40 -11.38 16.30
CA ASP A 21 10.53 -12.19 15.07
C ASP A 21 11.83 -11.88 14.27
N ASN A 22 12.70 -10.99 14.77
CA ASN A 22 13.91 -10.52 14.07
C ASN A 22 13.62 -10.00 12.65
N LYS A 23 12.52 -9.26 12.51
CA LYS A 23 12.17 -8.59 11.26
C LYS A 23 12.84 -7.24 11.10
N PHE A 24 13.40 -6.66 12.16
CA PHE A 24 14.10 -5.39 12.08
C PHE A 24 15.62 -5.53 11.96
N PHE A 25 16.23 -4.63 11.19
CA PHE A 25 17.68 -4.54 11.04
C PHE A 25 18.12 -3.10 10.81
N LEU A 26 19.31 -2.77 11.30
CA LEU A 26 19.90 -1.45 11.18
C LEU A 26 20.86 -1.42 9.99
N ILE A 27 20.74 -0.45 9.10
CA ILE A 27 21.71 -0.19 8.03
C ILE A 27 22.08 1.28 8.08
N ASP A 28 23.36 1.59 8.35
CA ASP A 28 23.91 2.95 8.34
C ASP A 28 23.14 3.99 9.18
N GLY A 29 22.39 3.55 10.19
CA GLY A 29 21.57 4.40 11.05
C GLY A 29 20.06 4.11 10.99
N PRO A 30 19.40 4.15 9.83
CA PRO A 30 17.98 3.82 9.73
C PRO A 30 17.66 2.35 10.02
N LEU A 31 16.45 2.13 10.58
CA LEU A 31 15.88 0.81 10.81
C LEU A 31 15.07 0.38 9.58
N TYR A 32 15.21 -0.87 9.19
CA TYR A 32 14.47 -1.49 8.11
C TYR A 32 13.67 -2.67 8.63
N HIS A 33 12.48 -2.85 8.07
CA HIS A 33 11.63 -4.01 8.32
C HIS A 33 11.73 -5.00 7.16
N ARG A 34 11.90 -6.28 7.49
CA ARG A 34 12.01 -7.39 6.54
C ARG A 34 10.72 -8.19 6.52
N GLU A 35 10.17 -8.35 5.33
CA GLU A 35 9.01 -9.20 5.05
C GLU A 35 9.38 -10.15 3.90
N LYS A 36 9.38 -11.47 4.12
CA LYS A 36 9.73 -12.54 3.14
C LYS A 36 10.94 -12.25 2.23
N HIS A 37 10.74 -11.51 1.14
CA HIS A 37 11.72 -11.19 0.09
C HIS A 37 11.98 -9.68 -0.09
N THR A 38 11.37 -8.84 0.74
CA THR A 38 11.48 -7.38 0.69
C THR A 38 11.99 -6.81 2.00
N SER A 39 12.49 -5.58 1.92
CA SER A 39 13.09 -4.85 2.99
C SER A 39 12.76 -3.38 2.79
N ALA A 40 12.06 -2.79 3.75
CA ALA A 40 11.49 -1.46 3.62
C ALA A 40 11.92 -0.56 4.79
N LEU A 41 12.10 0.73 4.53
CA LEU A 41 12.50 1.69 5.55
C LEU A 41 11.42 1.79 6.62
N THR A 42 11.79 1.65 7.88
CA THR A 42 10.83 1.83 8.99
C THR A 42 10.56 3.31 9.20
N VAL A 43 9.28 3.71 9.15
CA VAL A 43 8.87 5.10 9.33
C VAL A 43 7.90 5.21 10.51
N VAL A 44 8.20 6.10 11.44
CA VAL A 44 7.37 6.37 12.64
C VAL A 44 6.69 7.74 12.61
N ASP A 45 7.26 8.66 11.85
CA ASP A 45 6.80 10.04 11.75
C ASP A 45 5.57 10.14 10.84
N ARG A 46 4.50 10.77 11.33
CA ARG A 46 3.21 10.88 10.63
C ARG A 46 3.28 11.80 9.41
N ASP A 47 4.13 12.82 9.42
CA ASP A 47 4.33 13.72 8.29
C ASP A 47 5.04 12.97 7.16
N HIS A 48 6.04 12.16 7.50
CA HIS A 48 6.72 11.28 6.53
C HIS A 48 5.78 10.22 5.97
N ILE A 49 4.94 9.58 6.79
CA ILE A 49 3.93 8.62 6.33
C ILE A 49 2.99 9.29 5.33
N SER A 50 2.47 10.48 5.67
CA SER A 50 1.57 11.24 4.81
C SER A 50 2.24 11.62 3.48
N LEU A 51 3.52 12.01 3.52
CA LEU A 51 4.30 12.28 2.33
C LEU A 51 4.49 11.04 1.46
N ILE A 52 4.82 9.89 2.05
CA ILE A 52 4.99 8.62 1.31
C ILE A 52 3.68 8.20 0.64
N LEU A 53 2.56 8.27 1.35
CA LEU A 53 1.24 7.96 0.78
C LEU A 53 0.96 8.84 -0.43
N LYS A 54 1.17 10.16 -0.29
CA LYS A 54 1.00 11.13 -1.36
C LYS A 54 1.92 10.84 -2.56
N GLU A 55 3.21 10.66 -2.33
CA GLU A 55 4.18 10.45 -3.43
C GLU A 55 3.97 9.10 -4.15
N CYS A 56 3.55 8.06 -3.43
CA CYS A 56 3.28 6.76 -4.04
C CYS A 56 1.97 6.77 -4.85
N HIS A 57 0.97 7.52 -4.40
CA HIS A 57 -0.37 7.50 -4.98
C HIS A 57 -0.64 8.64 -5.99
N ASP A 58 -0.34 9.89 -5.63
CA ASP A 58 -0.74 11.08 -6.39
C ASP A 58 0.12 11.30 -7.65
N PHE A 59 1.21 10.56 -7.80
CA PHE A 59 2.08 10.67 -8.96
C PHE A 59 1.29 10.31 -10.25
N PRO A 60 1.15 11.24 -11.23
CA PRO A 60 0.16 11.16 -12.32
C PRO A 60 0.21 9.89 -13.17
N TYR A 61 1.37 9.23 -13.24
CA TYR A 61 1.61 8.07 -14.09
C TYR A 61 1.58 6.73 -13.35
N MET A 62 1.36 6.72 -12.03
CA MET A 62 1.66 5.53 -11.21
C MET A 62 0.50 5.11 -10.31
N GLY A 63 0.06 5.94 -9.37
CA GLY A 63 -0.81 5.46 -8.29
C GLY A 63 -2.30 5.44 -8.62
N HIS A 64 -2.81 6.45 -9.33
CA HIS A 64 -4.22 6.46 -9.77
C HIS A 64 -4.58 5.35 -10.77
N MET A 65 -3.61 4.69 -11.39
CA MET A 65 -3.86 3.65 -12.39
C MET A 65 -4.15 2.27 -11.79
N SER A 66 -3.72 2.00 -10.55
CA SER A 66 -3.98 0.74 -9.86
C SER A 66 -3.63 0.83 -8.37
N GLU A 67 -4.54 0.38 -7.51
CA GLU A 67 -4.31 0.22 -6.07
C GLU A 67 -3.15 -0.73 -5.78
N ASP A 68 -3.08 -1.86 -6.49
CA ASP A 68 -2.03 -2.87 -6.32
C ASP A 68 -0.64 -2.29 -6.63
N ARG A 69 -0.51 -1.47 -7.68
CA ARG A 69 0.75 -0.78 -7.99
C ARG A 69 1.17 0.19 -6.88
N THR A 70 0.20 0.86 -6.27
CA THR A 70 0.48 1.76 -5.14
C THR A 70 0.95 0.97 -3.92
N LYS A 71 0.31 -0.18 -3.63
CA LYS A 71 0.72 -1.10 -2.56
C LYS A 71 2.14 -1.63 -2.74
N GLU A 72 2.47 -2.12 -3.94
CA GLU A 72 3.83 -2.62 -4.25
C GLU A 72 4.90 -1.53 -4.03
N ARG A 73 4.59 -0.28 -4.37
CA ARG A 73 5.51 0.83 -4.20
C ARG A 73 5.71 1.21 -2.74
N VAL A 74 4.64 1.27 -1.95
CA VAL A 74 4.76 1.50 -0.51
C VAL A 74 5.55 0.35 0.12
N ALA A 75 5.19 -0.90 -0.15
CA ALA A 75 5.86 -2.10 0.37
C ALA A 75 7.36 -2.20 0.04
N SER A 76 7.82 -1.59 -1.07
CA SER A 76 9.23 -1.54 -1.45
C SER A 76 9.97 -0.31 -0.92
N THR A 77 9.25 0.71 -0.46
CA THR A 77 9.82 1.99 -0.02
C THR A 77 9.88 2.08 1.50
N ALA A 78 8.75 1.84 2.17
CA ALA A 78 8.59 2.12 3.59
C ALA A 78 7.64 1.13 4.27
N TRP A 79 7.81 0.98 5.58
CA TRP A 79 7.00 0.14 6.42
C TRP A 79 6.64 0.86 7.72
N TRP A 80 5.39 0.71 8.11
CA TRP A 80 4.87 1.08 9.43
C TRP A 80 3.74 0.14 9.81
N PRO A 81 3.38 0.06 11.11
CA PRO A 81 2.20 -0.66 11.56
C PRO A 81 0.95 -0.30 10.76
N LYS A 82 0.24 -1.31 10.24
CA LYS A 82 -1.03 -1.13 9.51
C LYS A 82 -0.92 -0.25 8.25
N TRP A 83 0.26 -0.16 7.64
CA TRP A 83 0.47 0.64 6.43
C TRP A 83 -0.49 0.30 5.28
N GLU A 84 -0.83 -0.98 5.10
CA GLU A 84 -1.79 -1.42 4.07
C GLU A 84 -3.19 -0.86 4.29
N GLN A 85 -3.63 -0.83 5.56
CA GLN A 85 -4.93 -0.30 5.94
C GLN A 85 -4.95 1.22 5.72
N GLU A 86 -3.94 1.92 6.23
CA GLU A 86 -3.85 3.38 6.06
C GLU A 86 -3.76 3.79 4.58
N LEU A 87 -3.07 2.99 3.75
CA LEU A 87 -3.03 3.19 2.31
C LEU A 87 -4.41 2.99 1.66
N SER A 88 -5.13 1.94 2.03
CA SER A 88 -6.49 1.70 1.53
C SER A 88 -7.41 2.87 1.88
N GLU A 89 -7.37 3.33 3.13
CA GLU A 89 -8.15 4.49 3.59
C GLU A 89 -7.77 5.76 2.81
N TYR A 90 -6.48 5.98 2.55
CA TYR A 90 -6.02 7.10 1.73
C TYR A 90 -6.58 7.04 0.30
N ILE A 91 -6.50 5.88 -0.36
CA ILE A 91 -7.03 5.67 -1.72
C ILE A 91 -8.56 5.84 -1.75
N ASP A 92 -9.26 5.38 -0.72
CA ASP A 92 -10.70 5.50 -0.60
C ASP A 92 -11.16 6.97 -0.53
N THR A 93 -10.34 7.85 0.04
CA THR A 93 -10.60 9.30 0.03
C THR A 93 -10.28 10.00 -1.30
N CYS A 94 -9.62 9.31 -2.25
CA CYS A 94 -9.24 9.93 -3.52
C CYS A 94 -10.40 10.00 -4.52
N GLU A 95 -10.88 11.22 -4.80
CA GLU A 95 -11.94 11.43 -5.80
C GLU A 95 -11.63 10.88 -7.19
N ARG A 96 -10.37 10.94 -7.64
CA ARG A 96 -9.99 10.47 -8.98
C ARG A 96 -10.15 8.96 -9.09
N CYS A 97 -9.65 8.23 -8.09
CA CYS A 97 -9.81 6.78 -7.99
C CYS A 97 -11.28 6.39 -7.86
N GLN A 98 -12.03 7.09 -7.00
CA GLN A 98 -13.47 6.84 -6.82
C GLN A 98 -14.28 7.12 -8.10
N LYS A 99 -13.92 8.13 -8.90
CA LYS A 99 -14.55 8.43 -10.20
C LYS A 99 -14.21 7.37 -11.25
N ALA A 100 -12.95 6.93 -11.32
CA ALA A 100 -12.50 5.91 -12.27
C ALA A 100 -13.09 4.52 -12.00
N ASN A 101 -13.16 4.12 -10.72
CA ASN A 101 -13.67 2.83 -10.28
C ASN A 101 -15.19 2.82 -10.01
N ARG A 102 -15.94 3.83 -10.49
CA ARG A 102 -17.40 3.80 -10.42
C ARG A 102 -17.90 2.52 -11.06
N LYS A 103 -18.53 1.66 -10.26
CA LYS A 103 -19.16 0.43 -10.76
C LYS A 103 -20.12 0.82 -11.87
N HIS A 104 -19.80 0.46 -13.11
CA HIS A 104 -20.72 0.58 -14.24
C HIS A 104 -21.80 -0.48 -14.10
N GLY A 105 -22.69 -0.28 -13.13
CA GLY A 105 -23.88 -1.08 -12.91
C GLY A 105 -24.98 -0.66 -13.87
N LYS A 106 -24.83 -0.96 -15.16
CA LYS A 106 -26.01 -1.38 -15.92
C LYS A 106 -25.95 -2.89 -15.99
N LYS A 107 -27.06 -3.54 -15.61
CA LYS A 107 -27.28 -4.92 -16.03
C LYS A 107 -27.00 -4.93 -17.53
N TYR A 108 -25.99 -5.67 -17.98
CA TYR A 108 -25.85 -5.93 -19.40
C TYR A 108 -27.24 -6.39 -19.86
N GLY A 109 -27.89 -5.61 -20.73
CA GLY A 109 -29.14 -6.04 -21.32
C GLY A 109 -28.91 -7.39 -22.00
N LEU A 110 -29.97 -8.17 -22.20
CA LEU A 110 -29.86 -9.41 -22.99
C LEU A 110 -29.13 -9.08 -24.30
N LEU A 111 -28.08 -9.86 -24.61
CA LEU A 111 -27.35 -9.81 -25.87
C LEU A 111 -28.38 -9.69 -27.01
N GLN A 112 -28.45 -8.51 -27.62
CA GLN A 112 -29.36 -8.28 -28.73
C GLN A 112 -28.75 -8.98 -29.94
N HIS A 113 -29.49 -9.92 -30.54
CA HIS A 113 -29.10 -10.52 -31.80
C HIS A 113 -29.10 -9.42 -32.86
N ILE A 114 -27.92 -9.08 -33.40
CA ILE A 114 -27.82 -8.24 -34.58
C ILE A 114 -28.44 -9.04 -35.73
N GLY A 115 -29.52 -8.52 -36.31
CA GLY A 115 -30.13 -9.14 -37.49
C GLY A 115 -29.10 -9.22 -38.61
N GLU A 116 -29.08 -10.34 -39.33
CA GLU A 116 -28.21 -10.51 -40.50
C GLU A 116 -28.43 -9.33 -41.48
N PRO A 117 -27.35 -8.70 -41.98
CA PRO A 117 -27.48 -7.58 -42.90
C PRO A 117 -28.23 -8.03 -44.15
N LYS A 118 -29.32 -7.32 -44.46
CA LYS A 118 -30.25 -7.72 -45.52
C LYS A 118 -29.77 -7.45 -46.95
N ASN A 119 -28.53 -7.02 -47.16
CA ASN A 119 -27.91 -6.94 -48.48
C ASN A 119 -26.38 -6.90 -48.40
N PRO A 120 -25.67 -7.41 -49.43
CA PRO A 120 -24.21 -7.42 -49.53
C PRO A 120 -23.59 -6.03 -49.68
#